data_AF-A0AAD7SJA9-F1
#
_entry.id   AF-A0AAD7SJA9-F1
#
_cell.length_a   1.000
_cell.length_b   1.000
_cell.length_c   1.000
_cell.angle_alpha   90.00
_cell.angle_beta   90.00
_cell.angle_gamma   90.00
#
_symmetry.space_group_name_H-M   'P 1'
#
loop_
_entity.id
_entity.type
_entity.pdbx_description
1 polymer ?
#
loop_
_entity_poly.entity_id
_entity_poly.type
_entity_poly.pdbx_seq_one_letter_code
_entity_poly.pdbx_strand_id
1 'polypeptide(L)'
;MWTVIDATWNDLTLYHHLYAYKSVGTGIAASAVKALERHLWYLTGGVLPLALFSTKVPVGEWHALAGAILEHKPADVPMRAPQLHFGTGFGKPKFPALSPTTSLADLAKADCWFSIHQLHVDPAFLSLDVEGWATNAAFEAGPANVRAINVVNDCAERGVRLTSDFVATARSEQHQQNVLQAVEYDRSKQPNLCCCKRKLDRHQD
;
A
#
# COMPACT_ATOMS: atom_id res chain seq x y z
N MET A 1 -10.06 -11.07 0.93
CA MET A 1 -8.88 -10.86 0.07
C MET A 1 -8.38 -9.45 0.37
N TRP A 2 -7.16 -9.27 0.86
CA TRP A 2 -6.61 -7.94 1.11
C TRP A 2 -6.38 -7.25 -0.23
N THR A 3 -7.10 -6.18 -0.50
CA THR A 3 -6.95 -5.41 -1.74
C THR A 3 -6.09 -4.18 -1.46
N VAL A 4 -5.27 -3.75 -2.41
CA VAL A 4 -4.42 -2.56 -2.28
C VAL A 4 -5.23 -1.30 -1.96
N ILE A 5 -6.50 -1.27 -2.40
CA ILE A 5 -7.51 -0.26 -2.09
C ILE A 5 -7.69 -0.07 -0.57
N ASP A 6 -7.68 -1.17 0.19
CA ASP A 6 -7.91 -1.13 1.63
C ASP A 6 -6.64 -0.83 2.44
N ALA A 7 -5.45 -0.88 1.82
CA ALA A 7 -4.18 -0.92 2.53
C ALA A 7 -3.99 0.28 3.47
N THR A 8 -4.25 1.49 2.96
CA THR A 8 -4.17 2.73 3.73
C THR A 8 -5.07 2.71 4.97
N TRP A 9 -6.33 2.31 4.82
CA TRP A 9 -7.25 2.26 5.95
C TRP A 9 -6.88 1.18 6.97
N ASN A 10 -6.45 0.01 6.50
CA ASN A 10 -6.04 -1.07 7.38
C ASN A 10 -4.80 -0.69 8.21
N ASP A 11 -3.81 -0.03 7.60
CA ASP A 11 -2.60 0.41 8.28
C ASP A 11 -2.89 1.48 9.34
N LEU A 12 -3.74 2.46 9.02
CA LEU A 12 -4.14 3.49 9.97
C LEU A 12 -4.94 2.88 11.13
N THR A 13 -5.89 2.00 10.82
CA THR A 13 -6.68 1.27 11.83
C THR A 13 -5.79 0.40 12.72
N LEU A 14 -4.81 -0.30 12.14
CA LEU A 14 -3.84 -1.08 12.89
C LEU A 14 -3.02 -0.19 13.84
N TYR A 15 -2.58 0.98 13.37
CA TYR A 15 -1.88 1.94 14.22
C TYR A 15 -2.73 2.35 15.44
N HIS A 16 -4.00 2.71 15.22
CA HIS A 16 -4.92 3.05 16.31
C HIS A 16 -5.12 1.89 17.29
N HIS A 17 -5.31 0.66 16.79
CA HIS A 17 -5.45 -0.52 17.64
C HIS A 17 -4.20 -0.79 18.47
N LEU A 18 -3.00 -0.68 17.87
CA LEU A 18 -1.74 -0.85 18.60
C LEU A 18 -1.54 0.24 19.65
N TYR A 19 -1.97 1.47 19.38
CA TYR A 19 -1.91 2.54 20.37
C TYR A 19 -2.89 2.29 21.53
N ALA A 20 -4.13 1.91 21.25
CA ALA A 20 -5.11 1.54 22.28
C ALA A 20 -4.64 0.35 23.13
N TYR A 21 -3.95 -0.63 22.51
CA TYR A 21 -3.40 -1.81 23.18
C TYR A 21 -2.28 -1.47 24.19
N LYS A 22 -1.72 -0.25 24.19
CA LYS A 22 -0.77 0.19 25.23
C LYS A 22 -1.33 0.07 26.64
N SER A 23 -2.66 0.17 26.80
CA SER A 23 -3.38 -0.03 28.06
C SER A 23 -3.29 -1.47 28.59
N VAL A 24 -3.08 -2.46 27.70
CA VAL A 24 -2.98 -3.88 28.05
C VAL A 24 -1.52 -4.32 28.13
N GLY A 25 -0.70 -3.93 27.16
CA GLY A 25 0.68 -4.38 27.04
C GLY A 25 1.60 -3.32 26.45
N THR A 26 2.04 -2.36 27.29
CA THR A 26 2.82 -1.21 26.84
C THR A 26 4.11 -1.59 26.09
N GLY A 27 4.86 -2.59 26.56
CA GLY A 27 6.10 -3.03 25.91
C GLY A 27 5.88 -3.67 24.54
N ILE A 28 4.84 -4.50 24.42
CA ILE A 28 4.46 -5.15 23.16
C ILE A 28 3.94 -4.11 22.17
N ALA A 29 3.02 -3.24 22.61
CA ALA A 29 2.47 -2.16 21.81
C ALA A 29 3.56 -1.21 21.31
N ALA A 30 4.49 -0.78 22.17
CA ALA A 30 5.59 0.09 21.77
C ALA A 30 6.50 -0.56 20.72
N SER A 31 6.80 -1.86 20.87
CA SER A 31 7.59 -2.61 19.90
C SER A 31 6.87 -2.76 18.55
N ALA A 32 5.57 -3.05 18.58
CA ALA A 32 4.73 -3.19 17.40
C ALA A 32 4.52 -1.86 16.66
N VAL A 33 4.25 -0.75 17.38
CA VAL A 33 4.16 0.60 16.79
C VAL A 33 5.50 0.97 16.14
N LYS A 34 6.63 0.77 16.84
CA LYS A 34 7.96 1.03 16.27
C LYS A 34 8.25 0.15 15.04
N ALA A 35 7.67 -1.04 14.95
CA ALA A 35 7.75 -1.87 13.76
C ALA A 35 6.93 -1.29 12.62
N LEU A 36 5.66 -0.95 12.86
CA LEU A 36 4.77 -0.36 11.86
C LEU A 36 5.31 0.98 11.33
N GLU A 37 5.87 1.83 12.18
CA GLU A 37 6.48 3.12 11.79
C GLU A 37 7.64 2.99 10.78
N ARG A 38 8.22 1.79 10.63
CA ARG A 38 9.23 1.51 9.60
C ARG A 38 8.63 1.15 8.24
N HIS A 39 7.31 0.95 8.16
CA HIS A 39 6.58 0.45 6.99
C HIS A 39 5.36 1.31 6.62
N LEU A 40 5.41 2.63 6.83
CA LEU A 40 4.27 3.54 6.58
C LEU A 40 4.05 3.91 5.09
N TRP A 41 4.44 3.05 4.15
CA TRP A 41 4.34 3.33 2.71
C TRP A 41 2.90 3.60 2.27
N TYR A 42 1.94 2.84 2.80
CA TYR A 42 0.52 3.00 2.47
C TYR A 42 -0.13 4.26 3.06
N LEU A 43 0.55 4.93 4.00
CA LEU A 43 0.12 6.19 4.63
C LEU A 43 0.83 7.42 4.05
N THR A 44 1.53 7.27 2.93
CA THR A 44 2.11 8.39 2.19
C THR A 44 1.08 8.99 1.22
N GLY A 45 1.19 10.28 0.90
CA GLY A 45 0.19 10.96 0.07
C GLY A 45 0.08 10.39 -1.35
N GLY A 46 1.15 9.78 -1.88
CA GLY A 46 1.10 9.03 -3.14
C GLY A 46 0.28 7.73 -3.09
N VAL A 47 -0.05 7.16 -1.92
CA VAL A 47 -0.86 5.94 -1.82
C VAL A 47 -2.20 6.21 -1.14
N LEU A 48 -2.28 7.27 -0.33
CA LEU A 48 -3.46 7.70 0.39
C LEU A 48 -4.75 7.79 -0.47
N PRO A 49 -4.73 8.27 -1.74
CA PRO A 49 -5.94 8.35 -2.57
C PRO A 49 -6.59 7.01 -2.87
N LEU A 50 -5.88 5.88 -2.72
CA LEU A 50 -6.49 4.57 -2.91
C LEU A 50 -7.62 4.31 -1.89
N ALA A 51 -7.55 4.93 -0.71
CA ALA A 51 -8.57 4.84 0.32
C ALA A 51 -9.93 5.39 -0.12
N LEU A 52 -9.97 6.31 -1.10
CA LEU A 52 -11.22 6.84 -1.68
C LEU A 52 -12.10 5.72 -2.27
N PHE A 53 -11.49 4.62 -2.70
CA PHE A 53 -12.19 3.49 -3.32
C PHE A 53 -12.47 2.34 -2.35
N SER A 54 -12.09 2.47 -1.06
CA SER A 54 -12.24 1.40 -0.08
C SER A 54 -13.58 1.45 0.63
N THR A 55 -14.34 0.37 0.53
CA THR A 55 -15.63 0.22 1.25
C THR A 55 -15.48 0.07 2.76
N LYS A 56 -14.25 -0.01 3.28
CA LYS A 56 -13.97 -0.07 4.73
C LYS A 56 -13.86 1.30 5.37
N VAL A 57 -13.63 2.35 4.59
CA VAL A 57 -13.48 3.71 5.10
C VAL A 57 -14.87 4.26 5.43
N PRO A 58 -15.10 4.76 6.66
CA PRO A 58 -16.37 5.39 7.02
C PRO A 58 -16.64 6.65 6.19
N VAL A 59 -17.91 6.94 5.92
CA VAL A 59 -18.34 8.10 5.10
C VAL A 59 -17.73 9.42 5.60
N GLY A 60 -17.68 9.64 6.91
CA GLY A 60 -17.07 10.86 7.48
C GLY A 60 -15.57 10.99 7.19
N GLU A 61 -14.82 9.88 7.19
CA GLU A 61 -13.40 9.87 6.81
C GLU A 61 -13.24 10.09 5.29
N TRP A 62 -14.16 9.58 4.47
CA TRP A 62 -14.19 9.86 3.03
C TRP A 62 -14.41 11.34 2.73
N HIS A 63 -15.41 11.98 3.35
CA HIS A 63 -15.66 13.42 3.19
C HIS A 63 -14.44 14.24 3.61
N ALA A 64 -13.87 13.94 4.77
CA ALA A 64 -12.71 14.66 5.29
C ALA A 64 -11.48 14.50 4.39
N LEU A 65 -11.21 13.28 3.91
CA LEU A 65 -10.11 13.01 2.99
C LEU A 65 -10.29 13.74 1.66
N ALA A 66 -11.50 13.71 1.07
CA ALA A 66 -11.79 14.39 -0.19
C ALA A 66 -11.56 15.90 -0.08
N GLY A 67 -12.09 16.51 0.98
CA GLY A 67 -11.90 17.92 1.29
C GLY A 67 -10.42 18.28 1.46
N ALA A 68 -9.69 17.48 2.23
CA ALA A 68 -8.26 17.71 2.46
C ALA A 68 -7.43 17.57 1.16
N ILE A 69 -7.76 16.61 0.28
CA ILE A 69 -7.11 16.49 -1.03
C ILE A 69 -7.39 17.75 -1.87
N LEU A 70 -8.64 18.22 -1.91
CA LEU A 70 -9.01 19.44 -2.65
C LEU A 70 -8.29 20.69 -2.15
N GLU A 71 -8.16 20.85 -0.84
CA GLU A 71 -7.44 21.97 -0.22
C GLU A 71 -5.95 21.99 -0.62
N HIS A 72 -5.34 20.83 -0.78
CA HIS A 72 -3.94 20.68 -1.18
C HIS A 72 -3.72 20.69 -2.70
N LYS A 73 -4.73 21.12 -3.50
CA LYS A 73 -4.60 21.20 -4.96
C LYS A 73 -3.48 22.16 -5.36
N PRO A 74 -2.45 21.69 -6.10
CA PRO A 74 -1.36 22.57 -6.52
C PRO A 74 -1.84 23.63 -7.52
N ALA A 75 -1.33 24.85 -7.39
CA ALA A 75 -1.68 25.98 -8.26
C ALA A 75 -1.16 25.84 -9.70
N ASP A 76 0.02 25.23 -9.87
CA ASP A 76 0.67 25.05 -11.16
C ASP A 76 0.72 23.56 -11.56
N VAL A 77 0.23 23.27 -12.77
CA VAL A 77 0.48 22.00 -13.49
C VAL A 77 1.62 22.31 -14.47
N PRO A 78 2.80 21.68 -14.33
CA PRO A 78 2.93 20.25 -14.25
C PRO A 78 3.41 19.77 -12.89
N MET A 79 2.76 18.72 -12.38
CA MET A 79 3.17 17.93 -11.22
C MET A 79 4.68 17.81 -11.16
N ARG A 80 5.30 18.31 -10.09
CA ARG A 80 6.75 18.20 -9.89
C ARG A 80 7.16 16.74 -10.03
N ALA A 81 8.16 16.50 -10.87
CA ALA A 81 8.63 15.15 -11.18
C ALA A 81 8.95 14.36 -9.90
N PRO A 82 8.73 13.02 -9.87
CA PRO A 82 9.02 12.15 -8.73
C PRO A 82 10.43 12.32 -8.13
N GLN A 83 11.37 12.81 -8.93
CA GLN A 83 12.76 13.12 -8.56
C GLN A 83 12.88 14.07 -7.36
N LEU A 84 11.92 14.97 -7.16
CA LEU A 84 11.82 15.88 -6.01
C LEU A 84 11.12 15.26 -4.79
N HIS A 85 10.32 14.21 -4.99
CA HIS A 85 9.62 13.51 -3.91
C HIS A 85 10.50 12.46 -3.22
N PHE A 86 11.43 11.84 -3.96
CA PHE A 86 12.21 10.72 -3.47
C PHE A 86 13.66 11.04 -3.09
N GLY A 87 14.14 12.29 -3.29
CA GLY A 87 15.53 12.68 -3.02
C GLY A 87 16.51 11.82 -3.81
N THR A 88 16.96 12.31 -4.97
CA THR A 88 17.78 11.58 -5.97
C THR A 88 17.08 10.47 -6.75
N GLY A 89 15.74 10.38 -6.70
CA GLY A 89 14.94 9.57 -7.63
C GLY A 89 14.74 8.09 -7.26
N PHE A 90 15.43 7.58 -6.23
CA PHE A 90 15.20 6.25 -5.65
C PHE A 90 15.50 6.31 -4.15
N GLY A 91 14.49 6.54 -3.32
CA GLY A 91 14.66 6.71 -1.88
C GLY A 91 13.39 6.39 -1.10
N LYS A 92 13.55 6.06 0.18
CA LYS A 92 12.43 5.85 1.10
C LYS A 92 11.61 7.15 1.20
N PRO A 93 10.29 7.14 1.00
CA PRO A 93 9.50 8.35 1.13
C PRO A 93 9.57 8.87 2.56
N LYS A 94 9.43 10.19 2.72
CA LYS A 94 9.33 10.79 4.04
C LYS A 94 8.00 10.36 4.67
N PHE A 95 8.07 9.46 5.65
CA PHE A 95 6.90 8.97 6.34
C PHE A 95 6.24 10.06 7.21
N PRO A 96 4.90 10.01 7.35
CA PRO A 96 4.19 10.89 8.27
C PRO A 96 4.53 10.56 9.72
N ALA A 97 4.46 11.57 10.59
CA ALA A 97 4.44 11.35 12.03
C ALA A 97 2.99 11.07 12.43
N LEU A 98 2.74 9.87 12.96
CA LEU A 98 1.39 9.47 13.37
C LEU A 98 1.15 9.81 14.84
N SER A 99 -0.10 10.05 15.16
CA SER A 99 -0.63 10.26 16.50
C SER A 99 -1.90 9.43 16.70
N PRO A 100 -2.37 9.22 17.94
CA PRO A 100 -3.56 8.41 18.22
C PRO A 100 -4.86 8.94 17.61
N THR A 101 -4.85 10.21 17.22
CA THR A 101 -5.99 10.93 16.66
C THR A 101 -5.80 11.21 15.17
N THR A 102 -4.75 10.66 14.55
CA THR A 102 -4.47 10.89 13.13
C THR A 102 -5.58 10.29 12.27
N SER A 103 -6.23 11.11 11.48
CA SER A 103 -7.23 10.73 10.47
C SER A 103 -6.58 10.56 9.09
N LEU A 104 -7.35 10.08 8.11
CA LEU A 104 -6.89 10.08 6.72
C LEU A 104 -6.66 11.50 6.19
N ALA A 105 -7.48 12.46 6.62
CA ALA A 105 -7.38 13.86 6.20
C ALA A 105 -6.05 14.51 6.63
N ASP A 106 -5.56 14.20 7.84
CA ASP A 106 -4.28 14.71 8.36
C ASP A 106 -3.06 14.25 7.54
N LEU A 107 -3.22 13.18 6.78
CA LEU A 107 -2.18 12.59 5.94
C LEU A 107 -2.20 13.13 4.50
N ALA A 108 -3.28 13.81 4.10
CA ALA A 108 -3.45 14.33 2.76
C ALA A 108 -2.49 15.49 2.48
N LYS A 109 -1.89 15.47 1.29
CA LYS A 109 -0.85 16.39 0.86
C LYS A 109 -0.93 16.59 -0.65
N ALA A 110 -0.15 17.52 -1.19
CA ALA A 110 -0.15 17.83 -2.61
C ALA A 110 0.22 16.62 -3.51
N ASP A 111 0.97 15.64 -2.99
CA ASP A 111 1.30 14.39 -3.69
C ASP A 111 0.09 13.45 -3.88
N CYS A 112 -1.03 13.65 -3.18
CA CYS A 112 -2.28 12.94 -3.47
C CYS A 112 -2.75 13.16 -4.91
N TRP A 113 -2.59 14.38 -5.43
CA TRP A 113 -2.93 14.70 -6.81
C TRP A 113 -2.07 13.93 -7.81
N PHE A 114 -0.84 13.59 -7.45
CA PHE A 114 0.02 12.77 -8.30
C PHE A 114 -0.65 11.45 -8.65
N SER A 115 -1.12 10.74 -7.65
CA SER A 115 -1.68 9.41 -7.85
C SER A 115 -3.07 9.45 -8.47
N ILE A 116 -3.89 10.46 -8.17
CA ILE A 116 -5.19 10.63 -8.82
C ILE A 116 -5.02 10.82 -10.33
N HIS A 117 -4.04 11.61 -10.76
CA HIS A 117 -3.71 11.74 -12.17
C HIS A 117 -3.17 10.45 -12.80
N GLN A 118 -2.32 9.69 -12.08
CA GLN A 118 -1.81 8.40 -12.58
C GLN A 118 -2.89 7.31 -12.67
N LEU A 119 -3.91 7.37 -11.84
CA LEU A 119 -5.04 6.44 -11.86
C LEU A 119 -6.01 6.72 -13.03
N HIS A 120 -5.78 7.77 -13.82
CA HIS A 120 -6.68 8.19 -14.91
C HIS A 120 -8.14 8.33 -14.47
N VAL A 121 -8.36 8.81 -13.24
CA VAL A 121 -9.69 9.13 -12.72
C VAL A 121 -9.89 10.64 -12.80
N ASP A 122 -11.04 11.07 -13.31
CA ASP A 122 -11.41 12.49 -13.32
C ASP A 122 -11.61 12.98 -11.88
N PRO A 123 -10.77 13.91 -11.35
CA PRO A 123 -10.86 14.38 -9.98
C PRO A 123 -12.12 15.20 -9.67
N ALA A 124 -12.95 15.55 -10.67
CA ALA A 124 -14.17 16.33 -10.46
C ALA A 124 -15.11 15.69 -9.43
N PHE A 125 -15.12 14.35 -9.30
CA PHE A 125 -15.96 13.67 -8.31
C PHE A 125 -15.61 14.06 -6.87
N LEU A 126 -14.37 14.48 -6.56
CA LEU A 126 -13.96 14.89 -5.21
C LEU A 126 -14.76 16.09 -4.69
N SER A 127 -15.28 16.92 -5.60
CA SER A 127 -16.11 18.09 -5.26
C SER A 127 -17.59 17.75 -5.10
N LEU A 128 -17.99 16.51 -5.40
CA LEU A 128 -19.35 16.01 -5.19
C LEU A 128 -19.50 15.47 -3.78
N ASP A 129 -20.74 15.43 -3.31
CA ASP A 129 -21.08 14.73 -2.08
C ASP A 129 -20.78 13.23 -2.20
N VAL A 130 -20.25 12.63 -1.14
CA VAL A 130 -19.77 11.23 -1.13
C VAL A 130 -20.90 10.25 -1.44
N GLU A 131 -22.12 10.57 -1.01
CA GLU A 131 -23.35 9.86 -1.30
C GLU A 131 -23.61 9.74 -2.82
N GLY A 132 -23.18 10.74 -3.60
CA GLY A 132 -23.30 10.76 -5.06
C GLY A 132 -22.20 9.99 -5.80
N TRP A 133 -21.09 9.65 -5.13
CA TRP A 133 -19.93 9.03 -5.78
C TRP A 133 -20.24 7.68 -6.41
N ALA A 134 -21.08 6.87 -5.76
CA ALA A 134 -21.47 5.55 -6.27
C ALA A 134 -22.14 5.59 -7.65
N THR A 135 -22.70 6.74 -8.05
CA THR A 135 -23.34 6.95 -9.35
C THR A 135 -22.44 7.70 -10.35
N ASN A 136 -21.27 8.14 -9.91
CA ASN A 136 -20.33 8.89 -10.73
C ASN A 136 -19.44 7.92 -11.54
N ALA A 137 -19.50 8.03 -12.87
CA ALA A 137 -18.75 7.15 -13.76
C ALA A 137 -17.22 7.20 -13.56
N ALA A 138 -16.65 8.34 -13.15
CA ALA A 138 -15.22 8.45 -12.87
C ALA A 138 -14.86 7.68 -11.59
N PHE A 139 -15.69 7.81 -10.55
CA PHE A 139 -15.51 7.05 -9.32
C PHE A 139 -15.64 5.54 -9.55
N GLU A 140 -16.64 5.09 -10.32
CA GLU A 140 -16.83 3.67 -10.65
C GLU A 140 -15.64 3.06 -11.42
N ALA A 141 -14.96 3.84 -12.25
CA ALA A 141 -13.77 3.40 -12.98
C ALA A 141 -12.52 3.23 -12.08
N GLY A 142 -12.45 3.97 -10.97
CA GLY A 142 -11.30 3.99 -10.06
C GLY A 142 -10.88 2.61 -9.53
N PRO A 143 -11.79 1.81 -8.93
CA PRO A 143 -11.47 0.47 -8.45
C PRO A 143 -10.86 -0.45 -9.51
N ALA A 144 -11.28 -0.34 -10.78
CA ALA A 144 -10.72 -1.14 -11.87
C ALA A 144 -9.27 -0.74 -12.16
N ASN A 145 -8.99 0.57 -12.20
CA ASN A 145 -7.64 1.10 -12.42
C ASN A 145 -6.70 0.74 -11.26
N VAL A 146 -7.18 0.80 -10.02
CA VAL A 146 -6.39 0.39 -8.85
C VAL A 146 -6.09 -1.12 -8.86
N ARG A 147 -7.04 -1.96 -9.29
CA ARG A 147 -6.82 -3.41 -9.43
C ARG A 147 -5.82 -3.77 -10.53
N ALA A 148 -5.61 -2.89 -11.50
CA ALA A 148 -4.59 -3.06 -12.54
C ALA A 148 -3.17 -2.73 -12.04
N ILE A 149 -3.01 -2.14 -10.85
CA ILE A 149 -1.70 -1.89 -10.26
C ILE A 149 -1.06 -3.22 -9.86
N ASN A 150 0.09 -3.51 -10.46
CA ASN A 150 0.91 -4.64 -10.05
C ASN A 150 1.49 -4.39 -8.64
N VAL A 151 1.10 -5.22 -7.67
CA VAL A 151 1.65 -5.15 -6.31
C VAL A 151 3.03 -5.82 -6.30
N VAL A 152 4.06 -5.06 -6.70
CA VAL A 152 5.44 -5.55 -6.79
C VAL A 152 6.14 -5.57 -5.43
N ASN A 153 5.80 -4.65 -4.52
CA ASN A 153 6.53 -4.46 -3.26
C ASN A 153 6.50 -5.70 -2.35
N ASP A 154 5.33 -6.29 -2.17
CA ASP A 154 5.13 -7.46 -1.31
C ASP A 154 5.88 -8.70 -1.84
N CYS A 155 6.00 -8.82 -3.16
CA CYS A 155 6.81 -9.84 -3.82
C CYS A 155 8.32 -9.54 -3.68
N ALA A 156 8.72 -8.27 -3.79
CA ALA A 156 10.11 -7.86 -3.63
C ALA A 156 10.59 -8.06 -2.19
N GLU A 157 9.81 -7.69 -1.18
CA GLU A 157 10.13 -7.90 0.25
C GLU A 157 10.26 -9.39 0.57
N ARG A 158 9.34 -10.23 0.06
CA ARG A 158 9.46 -11.69 0.16
C ARG A 158 10.69 -12.22 -0.57
N GLY A 159 11.00 -11.70 -1.75
CA GLY A 159 12.18 -12.07 -2.53
C GLY A 159 13.48 -11.76 -1.78
N VAL A 160 13.62 -10.54 -1.27
CA VAL A 160 14.77 -10.11 -0.47
C VAL A 160 14.91 -10.94 0.80
N ARG A 161 13.80 -11.20 1.51
CA ARG A 161 13.84 -12.04 2.71
C ARG A 161 14.26 -13.47 2.39
N LEU A 162 13.70 -14.06 1.34
CA LEU A 162 14.04 -15.40 0.90
C LEU A 162 15.50 -15.50 0.48
N THR A 163 16.01 -14.52 -0.27
CA THR A 163 17.44 -14.44 -0.63
C THR A 163 18.32 -14.26 0.60
N SER A 164 17.94 -13.39 1.55
CA SER A 164 18.71 -13.18 2.79
C SER A 164 18.77 -14.44 3.65
N ASP A 165 17.63 -15.11 3.88
CA ASP A 165 17.56 -16.35 4.66
C ASP A 165 18.33 -17.48 3.96
N PHE A 166 18.24 -17.56 2.63
CA PHE A 166 18.97 -18.52 1.80
C PHE A 166 20.49 -18.30 1.84
N VAL A 167 20.95 -17.04 1.70
CA VAL A 167 22.38 -16.70 1.82
C VAL A 167 22.90 -17.07 3.20
N ALA A 168 22.14 -16.81 4.26
CA ALA A 168 22.51 -17.14 5.63
C ALA A 168 22.56 -18.66 5.91
N THR A 169 21.78 -19.48 5.20
CA THR A 169 21.75 -20.95 5.37
C THR A 169 22.73 -21.68 4.45
N ALA A 170 23.21 -21.05 3.38
CA ALA A 170 24.16 -21.66 2.50
C ALA A 170 25.56 -21.74 3.14
N ARG A 171 26.12 -22.95 3.11
CA ARG A 171 27.38 -23.27 3.81
C ARG A 171 28.64 -22.81 3.07
N SER A 172 28.51 -22.47 1.78
CA SER A 172 29.58 -21.98 0.92
C SER A 172 28.98 -21.39 -0.37
N GLU A 173 29.77 -20.59 -1.10
CA GLU A 173 29.38 -20.05 -2.41
C GLU A 173 29.04 -21.16 -3.42
N GLN A 174 29.83 -22.25 -3.43
CA GLN A 174 29.54 -23.40 -4.29
C GLN A 174 28.18 -24.04 -3.98
N HIS A 175 27.82 -24.13 -2.70
CA HIS A 175 26.50 -24.63 -2.30
C HIS A 175 25.38 -23.68 -2.78
N GLN A 176 25.59 -22.36 -2.69
CA GLN A 176 24.63 -21.38 -3.22
C GLN A 176 24.40 -21.58 -4.72
N GLN A 177 25.47 -21.68 -5.51
CA GLN A 177 25.38 -21.84 -6.96
C GLN A 177 24.66 -23.15 -7.35
N ASN A 178 24.97 -24.26 -6.66
CA ASN A 178 24.33 -25.55 -6.93
C ASN A 178 22.82 -25.52 -6.69
N VAL A 179 22.38 -24.87 -5.62
CA VAL A 179 20.95 -24.76 -5.30
C VAL A 179 20.24 -23.81 -6.25
N LEU A 180 20.85 -22.67 -6.62
CA LEU A 180 20.27 -21.76 -7.61
C LEU A 180 20.06 -22.46 -8.97
N GLN A 181 21.02 -23.28 -9.40
CA GLN A 181 20.87 -24.08 -10.62
C GLN A 181 19.73 -25.10 -10.51
N ALA A 182 19.58 -25.77 -9.36
CA ALA A 182 18.48 -26.70 -9.13
C ALA A 182 17.10 -26.01 -9.12
N VAL A 183 17.00 -24.85 -8.47
CA VAL A 183 15.76 -24.05 -8.42
C VAL A 183 15.39 -23.52 -9.80
N GLU A 184 16.35 -23.00 -10.58
CA GLU A 184 16.06 -22.49 -11.93
C GLU A 184 15.72 -23.64 -12.89
N TYR A 185 16.37 -24.79 -12.75
CA TYR A 185 15.98 -26.01 -13.46
C TYR A 185 14.53 -26.38 -13.16
N ASP A 186 14.13 -26.46 -11.89
CA ASP A 186 12.75 -26.79 -11.51
C ASP A 186 11.74 -25.73 -11.99
N ARG A 187 12.08 -24.44 -11.89
CA ARG A 187 11.27 -23.34 -12.43
C ARG A 187 11.04 -23.45 -13.94
N SER A 188 12.08 -23.84 -14.69
CA SER A 188 11.97 -24.07 -16.14
C SER A 188 11.04 -25.25 -16.49
N LYS A 189 10.88 -26.22 -15.58
CA LYS A 189 9.95 -27.35 -15.72
C LYS A 189 8.54 -26.99 -15.28
N GLN A 190 8.37 -25.95 -14.45
CA GLN A 190 7.08 -25.53 -13.88
C GLN A 190 6.80 -24.03 -14.08
N PRO A 191 6.55 -23.57 -15.32
CA PRO A 191 6.47 -22.14 -15.65
C PRO A 191 5.31 -21.36 -15.00
N ASN A 192 4.34 -22.03 -14.36
CA ASN A 192 3.07 -21.41 -13.94
C ASN A 192 2.76 -21.47 -12.42
N LEU A 193 3.75 -21.77 -11.56
CA LEU A 193 3.51 -21.87 -10.10
C LEU A 193 2.90 -20.60 -9.47
N CYS A 194 3.20 -19.41 -10.00
CA CYS A 194 2.61 -18.15 -9.52
C CYS A 194 1.10 -18.02 -9.78
N CYS A 195 0.54 -18.77 -10.75
CA CYS A 195 -0.88 -18.73 -11.11
C CYS A 195 -1.71 -19.78 -10.34
N CYS A 196 -1.06 -20.77 -9.71
CA CYS A 196 -1.72 -21.94 -9.12
C CYS A 196 -2.25 -21.75 -7.69
N LYS A 197 -2.24 -20.55 -7.11
CA LYS A 197 -2.86 -20.30 -5.78
C LYS A 197 -4.39 -20.45 -5.74
N ARG A 198 -5.04 -20.90 -6.82
CA ARG A 198 -6.46 -21.25 -6.83
C ARG A 198 -6.63 -22.74 -7.14
N LYS A 199 -7.08 -23.47 -6.11
CA LYS A 199 -7.54 -24.88 -6.05
C LYS A 199 -6.62 -25.76 -5.19
N LEU A 200 -6.70 -25.55 -3.88
CA LEU A 200 -6.63 -26.67 -2.95
C LEU A 200 -8.07 -27.18 -2.84
N ASP A 201 -8.37 -28.24 -3.58
CA ASP A 201 -9.62 -28.97 -3.43
C ASP A 201 -9.66 -29.54 -2.00
N ARG A 202 -10.71 -29.18 -1.26
CA ARG A 202 -11.04 -29.85 0.00
C ARG A 202 -11.45 -31.27 -0.36
N HIS A 203 -10.54 -32.22 -0.17
CA HIS A 203 -10.94 -33.61 -0.02
C HIS A 203 -11.78 -33.71 1.25
N GLN A 204 -13.08 -33.92 1.06
CA GLN A 204 -13.95 -34.52 2.05
C GLN A 204 -13.46 -35.95 2.26
N ASP A 205 -13.15 -36.28 3.51
CA ASP A 205 -13.45 -37.57 4.15
C ASP A 205 -13.98 -37.24 5.56
#